data_AF-A0A2V6PPY2-F1
#
_entry.id   AF-A0A2V6PPY2-F1
#
_cell.length_a   1.000
_cell.length_b   1.000
_cell.length_c   1.000
_cell.angle_alpha   90.00
_cell.angle_beta   90.00
_cell.angle_gamma   90.00
#
_symmetry.space_group_name_H-M   'P 1'
#
loop_
_entity.id
_entity.type
_entity.pdbx_description
1 polymer ?
#
loop_
_entity_poly.entity_id
_entity_poly.type
_entity_poly.pdbx_seq_one_letter_code
_entity_poly.pdbx_strand_id
1 'polypeptide(L)'
;MALRFRRRRDDPYWDSFINTPPADPANSLVNLLRNAPEGNVFPTKADLHTPDVTANHVKDMARYLGADLVGITTLDDDDAGHPFAVVCVVRADHDPREARGIGGQVPMQNGLFVTFVLGAWIRELGFRATVTPTLDAPRVAAAAKLGTLDAAGKLVTAEYGGRVHVADVIRTDLPLTAA
;
A
#
# COMPACT_ATOMS: atom_id res chain seq x y z
N MET A 1 30.73 12.95 0.79
CA MET A 1 30.28 13.85 1.87
C MET A 1 29.46 13.05 2.89
N ALA A 2 30.14 12.34 3.80
CA ALA A 2 29.57 11.33 4.69
C ALA A 2 29.40 11.88 6.13
N LEU A 3 28.41 12.74 6.33
CA LEU A 3 28.18 13.40 7.64
C LEU A 3 26.75 13.26 8.19
N ARG A 4 25.86 12.44 7.60
CA ARG A 4 24.40 12.56 7.87
C ARG A 4 23.72 11.53 8.78
N PHE A 5 24.35 10.42 9.20
CA PHE A 5 23.61 9.38 9.96
C PHE A 5 24.09 9.11 11.39
N ARG A 6 25.33 9.45 11.75
CA ARG A 6 25.90 9.05 13.06
C ARG A 6 25.34 9.83 14.26
N ARG A 7 24.74 11.01 14.04
CA ARG A 7 24.20 11.87 15.12
C ARG A 7 22.78 11.52 15.59
N ARG A 8 22.07 10.60 14.93
CA ARG A 8 20.64 10.33 15.21
C ARG A 8 20.37 9.25 16.26
N ARG A 9 21.35 8.37 16.54
CA ARG A 9 21.14 7.22 17.44
C ARG A 9 21.01 7.59 18.92
N ASP A 10 21.60 8.71 19.33
CA ASP A 10 21.60 9.17 20.72
C ASP A 10 20.83 10.50 20.89
N ASP A 11 20.01 10.87 19.89
CA ASP A 11 19.17 12.06 19.95
C ASP A 11 17.81 11.68 20.55
N PRO A 12 17.47 12.12 21.77
CA PRO A 12 16.20 11.78 22.41
C PRO A 12 14.99 12.29 21.63
N TYR A 13 15.13 13.37 20.85
CA TYR A 13 14.06 13.84 19.97
C TYR A 13 13.85 12.89 18.79
N TRP A 14 14.93 12.35 18.22
CA TRP A 14 14.84 11.39 17.13
C TRP A 14 14.27 10.06 17.61
N ASP A 15 14.72 9.57 18.77
CA ASP A 15 14.17 8.36 19.38
C ASP A 15 12.67 8.52 19.67
N SER A 16 12.28 9.63 20.30
CA SER A 16 10.87 9.96 20.53
C SER A 16 10.08 10.01 19.22
N PHE A 17 10.61 10.67 18.19
CA PHE A 17 9.99 10.78 16.87
C PHE A 17 9.76 9.41 16.21
N ILE A 18 10.71 8.48 16.32
CA ILE A 18 10.59 7.15 15.70
C ILE A 18 9.67 6.23 16.52
N ASN A 19 9.76 6.28 17.85
CA ASN A 19 9.21 5.23 18.71
C ASN A 19 7.98 5.63 19.52
N THR A 20 7.75 6.93 19.76
CA THR A 20 6.65 7.39 20.61
C THR A 20 5.38 7.65 19.77
N PRO A 21 4.30 6.87 19.95
CA PRO A 21 3.03 7.15 19.27
C PRO A 21 2.39 8.45 19.79
N PRO A 22 1.52 9.11 19.00
CA PRO A 22 0.73 10.22 19.50
C PRO A 22 -0.15 9.77 20.67
N ALA A 23 -0.15 10.55 21.75
CA ALA A 23 -0.99 10.27 22.92
C ALA A 23 -2.49 10.47 22.61
N ASP A 24 -2.80 11.40 21.72
CA ASP A 24 -4.16 11.66 21.24
C ASP A 24 -4.37 11.03 19.85
N PRO A 25 -5.32 10.08 19.69
CA PRO A 25 -5.65 9.48 18.41
C PRO A 25 -6.05 10.48 17.32
N ALA A 26 -6.56 11.67 17.67
CA ALA A 26 -6.90 12.73 16.72
C ALA A 26 -5.67 13.28 15.97
N ASN A 27 -4.47 13.11 16.55
CA ASN A 27 -3.20 13.47 15.91
C ASN A 27 -2.65 12.36 14.99
N SER A 28 -3.40 11.26 14.79
CA SER A 28 -3.00 10.15 13.92
C SER A 28 -3.68 10.23 12.56
N LEU A 29 -2.92 10.63 11.54
CA LEU A 29 -3.38 10.59 10.15
C LEU A 29 -3.69 9.15 9.69
N VAL A 30 -3.00 8.16 10.24
CA VAL A 30 -3.26 6.73 9.97
C VAL A 30 -4.72 6.38 10.31
N ASN A 31 -5.20 6.82 11.48
CA ASN A 31 -6.59 6.55 11.90
C ASN A 31 -7.60 7.28 11.02
N LEU A 32 -7.31 8.52 10.65
CA LEU A 32 -8.19 9.31 9.78
C LEU A 32 -8.34 8.64 8.40
N LEU A 33 -7.23 8.28 7.76
CA LEU A 33 -7.24 7.66 6.43
C LEU A 33 -7.86 6.27 6.44
N ARG A 34 -7.57 5.45 7.46
CA ARG A 34 -8.09 4.08 7.58
C ARG A 34 -9.61 4.03 7.75
N ASN A 35 -10.18 5.05 8.41
CA ASN A 35 -11.62 5.14 8.66
C ASN A 35 -12.35 6.03 7.66
N ALA A 36 -11.64 6.58 6.66
CA ALA A 36 -12.28 7.37 5.62
C ALA A 36 -13.24 6.49 4.81
N PRO A 37 -14.50 6.90 4.61
CA PRO A 37 -15.46 6.10 3.86
C PRO A 37 -15.04 6.00 2.40
N GLU A 38 -15.33 4.85 1.77
CA GLU A 38 -15.19 4.70 0.33
C GLU A 38 -16.26 5.52 -0.41
N GLY A 39 -15.91 6.01 -1.59
CA GLY A 39 -16.84 6.70 -2.48
C GLY A 39 -17.70 5.75 -3.29
N ASN A 40 -18.71 6.30 -3.97
CA ASN A 40 -19.53 5.55 -4.92
C ASN A 40 -18.73 5.19 -6.19
N VAL A 41 -19.18 4.17 -6.90
CA VAL A 41 -18.71 3.87 -8.26
C VAL A 41 -19.40 4.81 -9.24
N PHE A 42 -18.65 5.43 -10.15
CA PHE A 42 -19.23 6.28 -11.18
C PHE A 42 -20.14 5.44 -12.10
N PRO A 43 -21.37 5.89 -12.41
CA PRO A 43 -22.36 5.03 -13.06
C PRO A 43 -22.03 4.69 -14.52
N THR A 44 -21.12 5.43 -15.15
CA THR A 44 -20.72 5.20 -16.55
C THR A 44 -19.29 4.69 -16.60
N LYS A 45 -19.05 3.58 -17.29
CA LYS A 45 -17.70 3.07 -17.49
C LYS A 45 -16.94 3.94 -18.46
N ALA A 46 -15.69 4.27 -18.11
CA ALA A 46 -14.76 4.90 -19.03
C ALA A 46 -14.37 3.93 -20.15
N ASP A 47 -14.03 4.49 -21.31
CA ASP A 47 -13.40 3.72 -22.39
C ASP A 47 -11.97 3.35 -21.96
N LEU A 48 -11.69 2.04 -21.93
CA LEU A 48 -10.40 1.51 -21.52
C LEU A 48 -9.54 1.08 -22.71
N HIS A 49 -8.23 1.09 -22.49
CA HIS A 49 -7.29 0.34 -23.33
C HIS A 49 -7.36 -1.17 -23.02
N THR A 50 -6.51 -1.96 -23.67
CA THR A 50 -6.39 -3.40 -23.37
C THR A 50 -5.99 -3.63 -21.90
N PRO A 51 -6.31 -4.81 -21.30
CA PRO A 51 -5.97 -5.10 -19.90
C PRO A 51 -4.49 -4.91 -19.55
N ASP A 52 -3.57 -5.19 -20.49
CA ASP A 52 -2.14 -4.98 -20.29
C ASP A 52 -1.78 -3.50 -20.15
N VAL A 53 -2.35 -2.65 -21.01
CA VAL A 53 -2.10 -1.20 -21.00
C VAL A 53 -2.74 -0.58 -19.76
N THR A 54 -3.96 -0.98 -19.43
CA THR A 54 -4.66 -0.54 -18.22
C THR A 54 -3.89 -0.93 -16.96
N ALA A 55 -3.34 -2.15 -16.90
CA ALA A 55 -2.48 -2.59 -15.80
C ALA A 55 -1.21 -1.73 -15.65
N ASN A 56 -0.59 -1.30 -16.76
CA ASN A 56 0.54 -0.37 -16.71
C ASN A 56 0.12 0.99 -16.15
N HIS A 57 -1.02 1.55 -16.57
CA HIS A 57 -1.51 2.81 -16.03
C HIS A 57 -1.84 2.75 -14.52
N VAL A 58 -2.43 1.64 -14.05
CA VAL A 58 -2.65 1.42 -12.62
C VAL A 58 -1.33 1.45 -11.85
N LYS A 59 -0.30 0.75 -12.35
CA LYS A 59 1.03 0.72 -11.73
C LYS A 59 1.70 2.09 -11.76
N ASP A 60 1.60 2.83 -12.86
CA ASP A 60 2.20 4.15 -12.98
C ASP A 60 1.52 5.18 -12.07
N MET A 61 0.19 5.15 -11.96
CA MET A 61 -0.56 5.99 -11.01
C MET A 61 -0.18 5.66 -9.57
N ALA A 62 -0.12 4.39 -9.20
CA ALA A 62 0.30 3.97 -7.86
C ALA A 62 1.72 4.47 -7.52
N ARG A 63 2.66 4.39 -8.46
CA ARG A 63 4.02 4.92 -8.29
C ARG A 63 4.05 6.43 -8.18
N TYR A 64 3.28 7.13 -9.01
CA TYR A 64 3.12 8.58 -8.94
C TYR A 64 2.62 9.02 -7.55
N LEU A 65 1.73 8.26 -6.95
CA LEU A 65 1.19 8.51 -5.61
C LEU A 65 2.16 8.13 -4.47
N GLY A 66 3.27 7.44 -4.76
CA GLY A 66 4.31 7.12 -3.79
C GLY A 66 4.52 5.63 -3.48
N ALA A 67 3.90 4.71 -4.22
CA ALA A 67 4.30 3.30 -4.14
C ALA A 67 5.68 3.07 -4.75
N ASP A 68 6.52 2.29 -4.08
CA ASP A 68 7.83 1.89 -4.61
C ASP A 68 7.71 0.64 -5.49
N LEU A 69 6.87 -0.33 -5.09
CA LEU A 69 6.55 -1.51 -5.91
C LEU A 69 5.03 -1.71 -6.01
N VAL A 70 4.58 -2.21 -7.16
CA VAL A 70 3.15 -2.41 -7.43
C VAL A 70 2.96 -3.74 -8.16
N GLY A 71 2.11 -4.58 -7.59
CA GLY A 71 1.79 -5.91 -8.08
C GLY A 71 0.31 -6.03 -8.39
N ILE A 72 -0.01 -6.89 -9.37
CA ILE A 72 -1.39 -7.24 -9.72
C ILE A 72 -1.45 -8.76 -9.79
N THR A 73 -2.40 -9.36 -9.09
CA THR A 73 -2.67 -10.81 -9.14
C THR A 73 -4.15 -11.06 -9.36
N THR A 74 -4.49 -12.24 -9.87
CA THR A 74 -5.85 -12.75 -9.86
C THR A 74 -6.26 -13.14 -8.44
N LEU A 75 -7.56 -13.09 -8.17
CA LEU A 75 -8.20 -13.64 -6.98
C LEU A 75 -9.11 -14.79 -7.42
N ASP A 76 -8.97 -15.93 -6.77
CA ASP A 76 -9.73 -17.14 -7.14
C ASP A 76 -11.19 -17.09 -6.66
N ASP A 77 -11.48 -16.34 -5.59
CA ASP A 77 -12.83 -15.95 -5.18
C ASP A 77 -12.73 -14.90 -4.04
N ASP A 78 -13.57 -13.88 -4.08
CA ASP A 78 -13.90 -13.09 -2.89
C ASP A 78 -15.44 -12.98 -2.78
N ASP A 79 -15.95 -12.69 -1.59
CA ASP A 79 -17.41 -12.62 -1.33
C ASP A 79 -18.14 -11.60 -2.23
N ALA A 80 -17.41 -10.73 -2.91
CA ALA A 80 -17.93 -9.68 -3.78
C ALA A 80 -17.64 -9.93 -5.28
N GLY A 81 -17.01 -11.04 -5.66
CA GLY A 81 -16.64 -11.36 -7.03
C GLY A 81 -15.68 -10.34 -7.69
N HIS A 82 -14.64 -9.89 -6.99
CA HIS A 82 -13.54 -9.11 -7.56
C HIS A 82 -12.45 -10.05 -8.13
N PRO A 83 -12.23 -10.06 -9.45
CA PRO A 83 -11.24 -10.96 -10.09
C PRO A 83 -9.78 -10.56 -9.86
N PHE A 84 -9.50 -9.32 -9.45
CA PHE A 84 -8.13 -8.82 -9.34
C PHE A 84 -7.83 -8.18 -7.98
N ALA A 85 -6.60 -8.35 -7.54
CA ALA A 85 -6.00 -7.62 -6.43
C ALA A 85 -4.83 -6.75 -6.92
N VAL A 86 -4.83 -5.48 -6.55
CA VAL A 86 -3.72 -4.56 -6.70
C VAL A 86 -3.08 -4.35 -5.33
N VAL A 87 -1.79 -4.62 -5.24
CA VAL A 87 -1.01 -4.50 -4.00
C VAL A 87 0.12 -3.50 -4.19
N CYS A 88 0.21 -2.55 -3.26
CA CYS A 88 1.23 -1.51 -3.24
C CYS A 88 2.19 -1.75 -2.09
N VAL A 89 3.49 -1.58 -2.35
CA VAL A 89 4.56 -1.69 -1.37
C VAL A 89 5.30 -0.37 -1.33
N VAL A 90 5.52 0.15 -0.13
CA VAL A 90 6.32 1.35 0.11
C VAL A 90 7.55 1.04 0.93
N ARG A 91 8.62 1.79 0.74
CA ARG A 91 9.84 1.66 1.53
C ARG A 91 9.57 2.07 2.97
N ALA A 92 10.09 1.28 3.89
CA ALA A 92 9.97 1.49 5.33
C ALA A 92 11.34 1.34 5.98
N ASP A 93 12.00 2.48 6.24
CA ASP A 93 13.30 2.50 6.91
C ASP A 93 13.19 2.05 8.38
N HIS A 94 12.00 2.19 8.97
CA HIS A 94 11.63 1.65 10.28
C HIS A 94 10.42 0.72 10.12
N ASP A 95 10.45 -0.46 10.76
CA ASP A 95 9.34 -1.41 10.69
C ASP A 95 8.12 -0.85 11.45
N PRO A 96 6.95 -0.69 10.81
CA PRO A 96 5.74 -0.21 11.48
C PRO A 96 5.26 -1.06 12.64
N ARG A 97 5.68 -2.33 12.71
CA ARG A 97 5.36 -3.26 13.81
C ARG A 97 6.17 -2.98 15.07
N GLU A 98 7.33 -2.34 14.91
CA GLU A 98 8.28 -2.06 15.99
C GLU A 98 8.29 -0.57 16.35
N ALA A 99 8.31 0.31 15.35
CA ALA A 99 8.40 1.76 15.51
C ALA A 99 7.00 2.41 15.59
N ARG A 100 6.52 2.64 16.81
CA ARG A 100 5.14 3.12 17.04
C ARG A 100 4.96 4.63 16.83
N GLY A 101 6.04 5.39 16.71
CA GLY A 101 6.01 6.82 16.40
C GLY A 101 5.88 7.11 14.92
N ILE A 102 6.31 8.30 14.51
CA ILE A 102 6.27 8.74 13.11
C ILE A 102 7.11 7.83 12.21
N GLY A 103 8.19 7.24 12.73
CA GLY A 103 9.04 6.31 12.00
C GLY A 103 8.29 5.17 11.33
N GLY A 104 7.39 4.49 12.06
CA GLY A 104 6.54 3.45 11.49
C GLY A 104 5.23 3.96 10.90
N GLN A 105 4.73 5.12 11.34
CA GLN A 105 3.50 5.67 10.80
C GLN A 105 3.64 6.21 9.38
N VAL A 106 4.78 6.83 9.01
CA VAL A 106 4.98 7.37 7.65
C VAL A 106 4.75 6.34 6.55
N PRO A 107 5.39 5.15 6.56
CA PRO A 107 5.10 4.14 5.53
C PRO A 107 3.65 3.66 5.58
N MET A 108 3.01 3.57 6.75
CA MET A 108 1.57 3.25 6.82
C MET A 108 0.70 4.34 6.19
N GLN A 109 1.00 5.62 6.45
CA GLN A 109 0.30 6.76 5.89
C GLN A 109 0.44 6.79 4.36
N ASN A 110 1.67 6.57 3.86
CA ASN A 110 1.92 6.50 2.42
C ASN A 110 1.14 5.36 1.77
N GLY A 111 1.17 4.16 2.38
CA GLY A 111 0.39 3.02 1.90
C GLY A 111 -1.11 3.33 1.83
N LEU A 112 -1.69 3.84 2.92
CA LEU A 112 -3.11 4.21 3.00
C LEU A 112 -3.48 5.29 1.99
N PHE A 113 -2.64 6.32 1.83
CA PHE A 113 -2.87 7.41 0.88
C PHE A 113 -2.90 6.87 -0.56
N VAL A 114 -1.89 6.09 -0.96
CA VAL A 114 -1.81 5.49 -2.29
C VAL A 114 -3.04 4.65 -2.57
N THR A 115 -3.39 3.73 -1.66
CA THR A 115 -4.47 2.77 -1.92
C THR A 115 -5.84 3.43 -1.92
N PHE A 116 -6.05 4.42 -1.06
CA PHE A 116 -7.28 5.20 -1.02
C PHE A 116 -7.51 5.96 -2.33
N VAL A 117 -6.51 6.72 -2.77
CA VAL A 117 -6.61 7.55 -3.98
C VAL A 117 -6.70 6.69 -5.23
N LEU A 118 -5.90 5.62 -5.32
CA LEU A 118 -5.97 4.70 -6.45
C LEU A 118 -7.31 3.96 -6.53
N GLY A 119 -7.84 3.49 -5.40
CA GLY A 119 -9.17 2.89 -5.34
C GLY A 119 -10.26 3.88 -5.75
N ALA A 120 -10.17 5.14 -5.32
CA ALA A 120 -11.10 6.19 -5.76
C ALA A 120 -11.03 6.43 -7.27
N TRP A 121 -9.82 6.52 -7.84
CA TRP A 121 -9.64 6.69 -9.27
C TRP A 121 -10.26 5.53 -10.07
N ILE A 122 -10.10 4.28 -9.63
CA ILE A 122 -10.74 3.12 -10.27
C ILE A 122 -12.27 3.23 -10.22
N ARG A 123 -12.83 3.69 -9.09
CA ARG A 123 -14.28 3.95 -8.96
C ARG A 123 -14.76 5.06 -9.88
N GLU A 124 -13.97 6.11 -10.10
CA GLU A 124 -14.29 7.18 -11.05
C GLU A 124 -14.23 6.71 -12.52
N LEU A 125 -13.49 5.64 -12.83
CA LEU A 125 -13.56 4.97 -14.15
C LEU A 125 -14.83 4.10 -14.32
N GLY A 126 -15.65 3.97 -13.28
CA GLY A 126 -16.88 3.17 -13.28
C GLY A 126 -16.67 1.69 -12.95
N PHE A 127 -15.57 1.34 -12.29
CA PHE A 127 -15.26 -0.02 -11.85
C PHE A 127 -15.29 -0.12 -10.32
N ARG A 128 -15.69 -1.27 -9.80
CA ARG A 128 -15.69 -1.52 -8.36
C ARG A 128 -14.25 -1.60 -7.88
N ALA A 129 -13.95 -0.89 -6.80
CA ALA A 129 -12.70 -1.03 -6.09
C ALA A 129 -12.93 -0.83 -4.60
N THR A 130 -12.43 -1.77 -3.79
CA THR A 130 -12.49 -1.69 -2.33
C THR A 130 -11.12 -2.01 -1.74
N VAL A 131 -10.65 -1.14 -0.86
CA VAL A 131 -9.43 -1.36 -0.08
C VAL A 131 -9.81 -2.20 1.14
N THR A 132 -9.16 -3.36 1.32
CA THR A 132 -9.44 -4.23 2.46
C THR A 132 -8.20 -4.56 3.28
N PRO A 133 -8.27 -4.44 4.63
CA PRO A 133 -7.24 -4.94 5.52
C PRO A 133 -7.38 -6.44 5.83
N THR A 134 -8.45 -7.11 5.36
CA THR A 134 -8.74 -8.51 5.71
C THR A 134 -7.93 -9.53 4.90
N LEU A 135 -7.39 -9.11 3.76
CA LEU A 135 -6.49 -9.97 2.97
C LEU A 135 -5.08 -9.95 3.56
N ASP A 136 -4.42 -11.10 3.51
CA ASP A 136 -2.99 -11.20 3.82
C ASP A 136 -2.17 -10.49 2.73
N ALA A 137 -1.95 -9.18 2.92
CA ALA A 137 -1.30 -8.33 1.95
C ALA A 137 0.12 -8.80 1.59
N PRO A 138 1.00 -9.23 2.53
CA PRO A 138 2.27 -9.87 2.19
C PRO A 138 2.11 -11.08 1.25
N ARG A 139 1.14 -11.97 1.51
CA ARG A 139 0.91 -13.13 0.64
C ARG A 139 0.43 -12.72 -0.75
N VAL A 140 -0.42 -11.71 -0.84
CA VAL A 140 -0.86 -11.13 -2.13
C VAL A 140 0.33 -10.50 -2.88
N ALA A 141 1.21 -9.78 -2.20
CA ALA A 141 2.43 -9.23 -2.79
C ALA A 141 3.38 -10.31 -3.33
N ALA A 142 3.53 -11.42 -2.61
CA ALA A 142 4.30 -12.57 -3.09
C ALA A 142 3.63 -13.24 -4.30
N ALA A 143 2.30 -13.40 -4.30
CA ALA A 143 1.54 -13.94 -5.44
C ALA A 143 1.68 -13.05 -6.68
N ALA A 144 1.70 -11.73 -6.49
CA ALA A 144 1.98 -10.73 -7.52
C ALA A 144 3.48 -10.56 -7.84
N LYS A 145 4.31 -11.51 -7.41
CA LYS A 145 5.76 -11.63 -7.72
C LYS A 145 6.60 -10.43 -7.30
N LEU A 146 6.21 -9.72 -6.23
CA LEU A 146 7.00 -8.60 -5.69
C LEU A 146 8.15 -9.03 -4.77
N GLY A 147 8.18 -10.30 -4.38
CA GLY A 147 9.19 -10.85 -3.48
C GLY A 147 8.78 -12.20 -2.91
N THR A 148 9.47 -12.63 -1.86
CA THR A 148 9.18 -13.87 -1.12
C THR A 148 8.88 -13.57 0.35
N LEU A 149 8.12 -14.44 1.00
CA LEU A 149 7.90 -14.34 2.44
C LEU A 149 9.07 -14.96 3.21
N ASP A 150 9.50 -14.30 4.28
CA ASP A 150 10.42 -14.90 5.25
C ASP A 150 9.68 -15.85 6.23
N ALA A 151 10.43 -16.44 7.17
CA ALA A 151 9.87 -17.36 8.16
C ALA A 151 8.81 -16.72 9.08
N ALA A 152 8.78 -15.39 9.18
CA ALA A 152 7.80 -14.63 9.96
C ALA A 152 6.62 -14.13 9.11
N GLY A 153 6.53 -14.54 7.82
CA GLY A 153 5.48 -14.09 6.90
C GLY A 153 5.66 -12.64 6.44
N LYS A 154 6.85 -12.05 6.60
CA LYS A 154 7.14 -10.70 6.11
C LYS A 154 7.63 -10.75 4.67
N LEU A 155 7.16 -9.82 3.84
CA LEU A 155 7.65 -9.69 2.47
C LEU A 155 9.11 -9.23 2.46
N VAL A 156 9.95 -9.97 1.72
CA VAL A 156 11.33 -9.64 1.40
C VAL A 156 11.43 -9.43 -0.10
N THR A 157 11.76 -8.21 -0.51
CA THR A 157 11.87 -7.83 -1.93
C THR A 157 13.32 -7.84 -2.38
N ALA A 158 13.56 -7.98 -3.69
CA ALA A 158 14.92 -7.96 -4.24
C ALA A 158 15.62 -6.60 -4.03
N GLU A 159 14.87 -5.50 -4.15
CA GLU A 159 15.42 -4.14 -4.13
C GLU A 159 15.61 -3.60 -2.70
N TYR A 160 14.65 -3.85 -1.80
CA TYR A 160 14.62 -3.23 -0.48
C TYR A 160 14.80 -4.23 0.67
N GLY A 161 14.90 -5.53 0.37
CA GLY A 161 14.87 -6.58 1.38
C GLY A 161 13.58 -6.52 2.20
N GLY A 162 13.69 -6.69 3.51
CA GLY A 162 12.55 -6.53 4.44
C GLY A 162 12.26 -5.08 4.86
N ARG A 163 12.89 -4.05 4.27
CA ARG A 163 12.66 -2.64 4.63
C ARG A 163 11.50 -2.04 3.85
N VAL A 164 10.36 -2.71 3.94
CA VAL A 164 9.14 -2.34 3.23
C VAL A 164 7.92 -2.48 4.12
N HIS A 165 6.89 -1.71 3.80
CA HIS A 165 5.54 -1.87 4.29
C HIS A 165 4.65 -2.23 3.10
N VAL A 166 3.89 -3.33 3.24
CA VAL A 166 2.87 -3.72 2.26
C VAL A 166 1.57 -3.06 2.68
N ALA A 167 1.00 -2.22 1.81
CA ALA A 167 -0.25 -1.52 2.05
C ALA A 167 -1.45 -2.48 2.01
N ASP A 168 -2.61 -2.00 2.50
CA ASP A 168 -3.87 -2.73 2.37
C ASP A 168 -4.21 -2.98 0.88
N VAL A 169 -4.84 -4.10 0.58
CA VAL A 169 -5.02 -4.56 -0.81
C VAL A 169 -6.25 -3.91 -1.43
N ILE A 170 -6.14 -3.42 -2.67
CA ILE A 170 -7.30 -3.01 -3.47
C ILE A 170 -7.81 -4.24 -4.22
N ARG A 171 -9.08 -4.59 -3.99
CA ARG A 171 -9.80 -5.58 -4.79
C ARG A 171 -10.61 -4.86 -5.84
N THR A 172 -10.61 -5.33 -7.09
CA THR A 172 -11.29 -4.63 -8.18
C THR A 172 -11.80 -5.54 -9.29
N ASP A 173 -12.83 -5.08 -10.00
CA ASP A 173 -13.31 -5.65 -11.26
C ASP A 173 -12.84 -4.88 -12.51
N LEU A 174 -11.92 -3.93 -12.35
CA LEU A 174 -11.19 -3.33 -13.46
C LEU A 174 -10.46 -4.44 -14.23
N PRO A 175 -10.65 -4.57 -15.56
CA PRO A 175 -9.95 -5.58 -16.35
C PRO A 175 -8.45 -5.31 -16.41
N LEU A 176 -7.66 -6.23 -15.85
CA LEU A 176 -6.22 -6.09 -15.70
C LEU A 176 -5.51 -7.38 -16.11
N THR A 177 -4.25 -7.25 -16.52
CA THR A 177 -3.35 -8.41 -16.63
C THR A 177 -2.61 -8.60 -15.30
N ALA A 178 -2.71 -9.80 -14.74
CA ALA A 178 -1.91 -10.22 -13.59
C ALA A 178 -0.45 -10.47 -14.00
N ALA A 179 0.49 -10.14 -13.11
CA ALA A 179 1.93 -10.24 -13.36
C ALA A 179 2.57 -11.38 -12.58
#